data_AF-A0A517MGV4-F1
#
_entry.id   AF-A0A517MGV4-F1
#
_cell.length_a   1.000
_cell.length_b   1.000
_cell.length_c   1.000
_cell.angle_alpha   90.00
_cell.angle_beta   90.00
_cell.angle_gamma   90.00
#
_symmetry.space_group_name_H-M   'P 1'
#
loop_
_entity.id
_entity.type
_entity.pdbx_description
1 polymer ?
#
loop_
_entity_poly.entity_id
_entity_poly.type
_entity_poly.pdbx_seq_one_letter_code
_entity_poly.pdbx_strand_id
1 'polypeptide(L)'
;MFRSLNILLCFSYLALLVPASVVHGEDRIHPSSRNPFYWEYKGENVLLVGGSVEDNLFQIPDLQSHLDEIKSVGANYIRNTMSDRHDEGYEVYPYAQGKNGKYDLESWNEEYWTRFENMLKWTAERDIIVQIELWDRFDYSTKYWPPNPYNPVNNVNYNEAESGLAKVYPRHPGTNEQPFFFTTPKQRDNNVVLKYQRKFVDKILSHTLKYGHVLYCIDNETNGEEAWSTYWAEYIRAAAAQADRSVCITEMWDDWNLSGPHHQRTIAHPERYDFIDVSQNNHQKGQKHWDNFQSLRSTLLKQPRPINTVKTYGADNNKFGHTSQDGVSRLWRHIVGGAASARFHRPDSGLGLSDPAKGAIKACRKLETLVALWDLTPGNQKLSNRGEDEAYLAAQGDKVFVVYFPQGGSVDLAVANPDRTWTIKWINIDTGEWGPTDKQNTKGRAEVSLKAPGKGNWCAVVK
;
A
#
# COMPACT_ATOMS: atom_id res chain seq x y z
N MET A 1 -25.46 -74.30 23.73
CA MET A 1 -24.36 -74.19 22.75
C MET A 1 -24.21 -72.71 22.42
N PHE A 2 -23.29 -72.02 23.10
CA PHE A 2 -23.12 -70.57 23.03
C PHE A 2 -22.56 -70.17 21.66
N ARG A 3 -23.25 -69.27 20.94
CA ARG A 3 -22.74 -68.60 19.74
C ARG A 3 -22.30 -67.19 20.13
N SER A 4 -20.99 -66.96 20.05
CA SER A 4 -20.34 -65.67 20.27
C SER A 4 -20.69 -64.69 19.15
N LEU A 5 -21.15 -63.49 19.52
CA LEU A 5 -21.41 -62.37 18.64
C LEU A 5 -20.19 -61.44 18.70
N ASN A 6 -19.38 -61.40 17.63
CA ASN A 6 -18.28 -60.46 17.49
C ASN A 6 -18.82 -59.10 17.05
N ILE A 7 -18.70 -58.10 17.92
CA ILE A 7 -18.96 -56.69 17.61
C ILE A 7 -17.66 -56.10 17.01
N LEU A 8 -17.71 -55.72 15.74
CA LEU A 8 -16.64 -54.99 15.06
C LEU A 8 -16.79 -53.49 15.39
N LEU A 9 -15.88 -52.95 16.19
CA LEU A 9 -15.76 -51.51 16.46
C LEU A 9 -14.91 -50.88 15.35
N CYS A 10 -15.56 -50.21 14.39
CA CYS A 10 -14.90 -49.33 13.44
C CYS A 10 -14.54 -48.00 14.13
N PHE A 11 -13.27 -47.82 14.47
CA PHE A 11 -12.73 -46.51 14.83
C PHE A 11 -12.45 -45.70 13.56
N SER A 12 -13.35 -44.77 13.24
CA SER A 12 -13.12 -43.73 12.24
C SER A 12 -12.17 -42.67 12.82
N TYR A 13 -10.92 -42.67 12.38
CA TYR A 13 -9.97 -41.57 12.61
C TYR A 13 -10.39 -40.36 11.76
N LEU A 14 -11.05 -39.39 12.39
CA LEU A 14 -11.22 -38.06 11.81
C LEU A 14 -9.89 -37.32 11.98
N ALA A 15 -9.08 -37.24 10.91
CA ALA A 15 -7.91 -36.37 10.88
C ALA A 15 -8.39 -34.91 10.88
N LEU A 16 -8.35 -34.27 12.05
CA LEU A 16 -8.47 -32.82 12.17
C LEU A 16 -7.27 -32.19 11.45
N LEU A 17 -7.49 -31.67 10.25
CA LEU A 17 -6.59 -30.74 9.57
C LEU A 17 -6.52 -29.46 10.41
N VAL A 18 -5.54 -29.40 11.31
CA VAL A 18 -5.11 -28.14 11.92
C VAL A 18 -4.44 -27.35 10.79
N PRO A 19 -4.90 -26.13 10.46
CA PRO A 19 -4.19 -25.30 9.50
C PRO A 19 -2.77 -25.09 10.02
N ALA A 20 -1.78 -25.45 9.20
CA ALA A 20 -0.39 -25.20 9.51
C ALA A 20 -0.23 -23.70 9.78
N SER A 21 0.07 -23.33 11.02
CA SER A 21 0.52 -21.99 11.37
C SER A 21 1.79 -21.75 10.57
N VAL A 22 1.71 -20.87 9.56
CA VAL A 22 2.89 -20.36 8.88
C VAL A 22 3.74 -19.70 9.95
N VAL A 23 4.89 -20.29 10.26
CA VAL A 23 5.88 -19.64 11.12
C VAL A 23 6.44 -18.49 10.30
N HIS A 24 5.86 -17.31 10.47
CA HIS A 24 6.50 -16.09 10.02
C HIS A 24 7.84 -16.01 10.76
N GLY A 25 8.96 -15.99 10.04
CA GLY A 25 10.24 -15.71 10.68
C GLY A 25 10.11 -14.37 11.41
N GLU A 26 10.53 -14.31 12.68
CA GLU A 26 10.24 -13.22 13.63
C GLU A 26 10.59 -11.80 13.10
N ASP A 27 11.40 -11.72 12.05
CA ASP A 27 11.86 -10.47 11.41
C ASP A 27 11.14 -10.07 10.11
N ARG A 28 10.23 -10.87 9.54
CA ARG A 28 9.56 -10.53 8.26
C ARG A 28 8.32 -9.66 8.49
N ILE A 29 7.97 -8.83 7.52
CA ILE A 29 6.72 -8.06 7.57
C ILE A 29 5.52 -8.95 7.33
N HIS A 30 4.53 -8.88 8.23
CA HIS A 30 3.27 -9.61 8.13
C HIS A 30 2.14 -8.85 8.85
N PRO A 31 0.85 -9.18 8.61
CA PRO A 31 -0.24 -8.66 9.41
C PRO A 31 -0.02 -8.96 10.90
N SER A 32 -0.20 -7.96 11.76
CA SER A 32 -0.03 -8.14 13.21
C SER A 32 -1.07 -9.09 13.77
N SER A 33 -0.64 -10.07 14.57
CA SER A 33 -1.55 -10.95 15.29
C SER A 33 -2.30 -10.24 16.42
N ARG A 34 -1.70 -9.18 16.99
CA ARG A 34 -2.26 -8.38 18.09
C ARG A 34 -3.20 -7.29 17.58
N ASN A 35 -2.86 -6.66 16.47
CA ASN A 35 -3.60 -5.55 15.88
C ASN A 35 -3.78 -5.79 14.37
N PRO A 36 -4.71 -6.65 13.94
CA PRO A 36 -4.71 -7.17 12.57
C PRO A 36 -4.96 -6.14 11.46
N PHE A 37 -5.42 -4.94 11.78
CA PHE A 37 -5.47 -3.82 10.83
C PHE A 37 -4.10 -3.18 10.56
N TYR A 38 -3.05 -3.58 11.25
CA TYR A 38 -1.70 -3.02 11.16
C TYR A 38 -0.67 -4.10 10.84
N TRP A 39 0.51 -3.65 10.44
CA TRP A 39 1.66 -4.50 10.16
C TRP A 39 2.44 -4.80 11.44
N GLU A 40 3.12 -5.93 11.46
CA GLU A 40 4.20 -6.26 12.39
C GLU A 40 5.47 -6.50 11.58
N TYR A 41 6.60 -5.96 12.04
CA TYR A 41 7.92 -6.15 11.43
C TYR A 41 8.96 -6.18 12.55
N LYS A 42 9.80 -7.23 12.59
CA LYS A 42 10.78 -7.45 13.67
C LYS A 42 10.14 -7.46 15.06
N GLY A 43 9.01 -8.16 15.20
CA GLY A 43 8.26 -8.31 16.46
C GLY A 43 7.48 -7.08 16.93
N GLU A 44 7.54 -5.96 16.22
CA GLU A 44 6.89 -4.70 16.60
C GLU A 44 5.77 -4.30 15.63
N ASN A 45 4.64 -3.84 16.18
CA ASN A 45 3.61 -3.22 15.36
C ASN A 45 4.17 -1.97 14.68
N VAL A 46 3.82 -1.76 13.43
CA VAL A 46 4.35 -0.65 12.63
C VAL A 46 3.27 -0.02 11.76
N LEU A 47 3.19 1.32 11.82
CA LEU A 47 2.54 2.12 10.78
C LEU A 47 3.55 2.42 9.68
N LEU A 48 3.15 2.18 8.44
CA LEU A 48 3.94 2.45 7.25
C LEU A 48 3.60 3.84 6.69
N VAL A 49 4.50 4.81 6.79
CA VAL A 49 4.30 6.15 6.22
C VAL A 49 5.49 6.58 5.38
N GLY A 50 5.22 7.30 4.28
CA GLY A 50 6.30 7.80 3.45
C GLY A 50 5.87 8.61 2.24
N GLY A 51 6.80 8.68 1.29
CA GLY A 51 6.71 9.44 0.06
C GLY A 51 8.02 9.26 -0.70
N SER A 52 7.98 9.26 -2.03
CA SER A 52 9.21 9.22 -2.84
C SER A 52 9.00 9.95 -4.16
N VAL A 53 10.11 10.38 -4.76
CA VAL A 53 10.10 11.22 -5.96
C VAL A 53 9.73 10.49 -7.24
N GLU A 54 9.81 9.16 -7.26
CA GLU A 54 9.55 8.35 -8.45
C GLU A 54 8.83 7.03 -8.13
N ASP A 55 8.23 6.40 -9.14
CA ASP A 55 7.50 5.16 -9.10
C ASP A 55 8.39 3.93 -9.28
N ASN A 56 9.30 3.93 -10.24
CA ASN A 56 10.35 2.94 -10.45
C ASN A 56 11.63 3.35 -9.70
N LEU A 57 11.46 3.70 -8.42
CA LEU A 57 12.45 4.37 -7.58
C LEU A 57 13.86 3.75 -7.63
N PHE A 58 13.96 2.43 -7.76
CA PHE A 58 15.24 1.73 -7.88
C PHE A 58 16.12 2.23 -9.05
N GLN A 59 15.55 2.87 -10.08
CA GLN A 59 16.29 3.33 -11.24
C GLN A 59 16.93 4.72 -11.08
N ILE A 60 16.54 5.51 -10.08
CA ILE A 60 17.00 6.91 -9.97
C ILE A 60 18.52 6.97 -9.65
N PRO A 61 19.27 7.93 -10.23
CA PRO A 61 20.71 8.03 -10.02
C PRO A 61 21.14 8.30 -8.57
N ASP A 62 20.33 9.02 -7.79
CA ASP A 62 20.62 9.51 -6.44
C ASP A 62 19.87 8.74 -5.33
N LEU A 63 19.49 7.48 -5.62
CA LEU A 63 18.65 6.64 -4.76
C LEU A 63 19.10 6.62 -3.30
N GLN A 64 20.39 6.39 -3.04
CA GLN A 64 20.89 6.27 -1.67
C GLN A 64 20.66 7.54 -0.84
N SER A 65 20.94 8.71 -1.43
CA SER A 65 20.70 10.01 -0.78
C SER A 65 19.21 10.23 -0.53
N HIS A 66 18.36 9.84 -1.49
CA HIS A 66 16.91 9.94 -1.32
C HIS A 66 16.40 9.02 -0.20
N LEU A 67 16.93 7.80 -0.07
CA LEU A 67 16.58 6.88 1.03
C LEU A 67 17.04 7.42 2.40
N ASP A 68 18.21 8.08 2.46
CA ASP A 68 18.68 8.76 3.66
C ASP A 68 17.73 9.90 4.07
N GLU A 69 17.25 10.67 3.09
CA GLU A 69 16.29 11.74 3.32
C GLU A 69 14.95 11.19 3.85
N ILE A 70 14.42 10.13 3.23
CA ILE A 70 13.21 9.42 3.70
C ILE A 70 13.37 9.01 5.17
N LYS A 71 14.49 8.36 5.51
CA LYS A 71 14.76 7.93 6.88
C LYS A 71 14.87 9.12 7.84
N SER A 72 15.52 10.21 7.42
CA SER A 72 15.77 11.39 8.26
C SER A 72 14.49 12.07 8.75
N VAL A 73 13.40 11.99 7.98
CA VAL A 73 12.09 12.54 8.36
C VAL A 73 11.20 11.52 9.06
N GLY A 74 11.70 10.31 9.29
CA GLY A 74 11.00 9.21 9.95
C GLY A 74 10.10 8.41 9.02
N ALA A 75 10.13 8.60 7.71
CA ALA A 75 9.43 7.70 6.80
C ALA A 75 10.08 6.31 6.79
N ASN A 76 9.27 5.28 6.57
CA ASN A 76 9.68 3.88 6.60
C ASN A 76 9.01 3.04 5.50
N TYR A 77 8.48 3.69 4.45
CA TYR A 77 7.70 2.99 3.45
C TYR A 77 7.84 3.62 2.07
N ILE A 78 8.20 2.80 1.08
CA ILE A 78 8.30 3.21 -0.32
C ILE A 78 7.45 2.31 -1.24
N ARG A 79 7.07 2.90 -2.37
CA ARG A 79 6.51 2.20 -3.53
C ARG A 79 7.63 1.96 -4.53
N ASN A 80 7.66 0.78 -5.14
CA ASN A 80 8.56 0.49 -6.25
C ASN A 80 7.85 -0.32 -7.34
N THR A 81 7.47 0.35 -8.42
CA THR A 81 6.97 -0.29 -9.64
C THR A 81 8.15 -0.91 -10.37
N MET A 82 8.00 -2.12 -10.89
CA MET A 82 9.02 -2.74 -11.77
C MET A 82 9.03 -2.14 -13.18
N SER A 83 8.51 -0.92 -13.33
CA SER A 83 8.39 -0.19 -14.59
C SER A 83 9.77 0.21 -15.13
N ASP A 84 9.86 0.14 -16.45
CA ASP A 84 11.04 0.43 -17.25
C ASP A 84 10.77 1.49 -18.33
N ARG A 85 9.74 2.32 -18.13
CA ARG A 85 9.46 3.46 -19.01
C ARG A 85 10.64 4.42 -19.02
N HIS A 86 11.11 4.75 -20.22
CA HIS A 86 12.09 5.80 -20.44
C HIS A 86 11.40 7.18 -20.39
N ASP A 87 11.13 7.68 -19.18
CA ASP A 87 10.49 8.99 -18.95
C ASP A 87 11.53 10.09 -18.74
N GLU A 88 12.59 9.81 -17.97
CA GLU A 88 13.60 10.78 -17.53
C GLU A 88 14.98 10.56 -18.18
N GLY A 89 15.17 9.44 -18.88
CA GLY A 89 16.34 9.13 -19.68
C GLY A 89 17.48 8.41 -18.96
N TYR A 90 17.31 8.10 -17.67
CA TYR A 90 18.24 7.24 -16.92
C TYR A 90 17.78 5.78 -16.83
N GLU A 91 16.52 5.51 -17.21
CA GLU A 91 15.92 4.20 -17.11
C GLU A 91 16.50 3.26 -18.15
N VAL A 92 16.62 1.99 -17.76
CA VAL A 92 17.07 0.92 -18.63
C VAL A 92 16.07 -0.22 -18.58
N TYR A 93 16.00 -1.00 -19.66
CA TYR A 93 15.19 -2.22 -19.70
C TYR A 93 15.87 -3.39 -18.97
N PRO A 94 15.11 -4.38 -18.48
CA PRO A 94 15.64 -5.52 -17.72
C PRO A 94 16.43 -6.54 -18.56
N TYR A 95 16.36 -6.46 -19.89
CA TYR A 95 16.94 -7.43 -20.82
C TYR A 95 18.16 -6.89 -21.55
N ALA A 96 19.13 -7.76 -21.82
CA ALA A 96 20.32 -7.39 -22.59
C ALA A 96 19.95 -7.09 -24.04
N GLN A 97 20.54 -6.03 -24.60
CA GLN A 97 20.39 -5.67 -26.01
C GLN A 97 21.59 -6.18 -26.82
N GLY A 98 21.31 -6.92 -27.89
CA GLY A 98 22.32 -7.42 -28.82
C GLY A 98 22.82 -6.33 -29.78
N LYS A 99 23.89 -6.64 -30.52
CA LYS A 99 24.47 -5.74 -31.54
C LYS A 99 23.51 -5.36 -32.67
N ASN A 100 22.45 -6.14 -32.87
CA ASN A 100 21.39 -5.89 -33.84
C ASN A 100 20.31 -4.91 -33.33
N GLY A 101 20.46 -4.37 -32.12
CA GLY A 101 19.49 -3.47 -31.49
C GLY A 101 18.27 -4.18 -30.89
N LYS A 102 18.19 -5.52 -30.98
CA LYS A 102 17.10 -6.30 -30.37
C LYS A 102 17.49 -6.83 -28.99
N TYR A 103 16.51 -6.97 -28.12
CA TYR A 103 16.63 -7.61 -26.82
C TYR A 103 16.63 -9.13 -26.94
N ASP A 104 17.38 -9.78 -26.07
CA ASP A 104 17.23 -11.21 -25.80
C ASP A 104 16.56 -11.38 -24.44
N LEU A 105 15.30 -11.82 -24.45
CA LEU A 105 14.50 -12.07 -23.25
C LEU A 105 15.02 -13.25 -22.42
N GLU A 106 16.01 -14.00 -22.92
CA GLU A 106 16.73 -15.00 -22.13
C GLU A 106 17.91 -14.42 -21.35
N SER A 107 18.35 -13.21 -21.69
CA SER A 107 19.58 -12.58 -21.17
C SER A 107 19.26 -11.28 -20.42
N TRP A 108 19.84 -11.11 -19.23
CA TRP A 108 19.56 -9.97 -18.36
C TRP A 108 20.46 -8.77 -18.65
N ASN A 109 19.90 -7.57 -18.47
CA ASN A 109 20.69 -6.35 -18.31
C ASN A 109 21.18 -6.26 -16.84
N GLU A 110 22.46 -6.51 -16.61
CA GLU A 110 23.04 -6.51 -15.26
C GLU A 110 22.89 -5.15 -14.53
N GLU A 111 22.83 -4.04 -15.28
CA GLU A 111 22.65 -2.72 -14.68
C GLU A 111 21.29 -2.60 -13.99
N TYR A 112 20.21 -3.00 -14.66
CA TYR A 112 18.85 -2.98 -14.12
C TYR A 112 18.77 -3.75 -12.79
N TRP A 113 19.30 -4.98 -12.79
CA TRP A 113 19.23 -5.86 -11.63
C TRP A 113 20.19 -5.46 -10.51
N THR A 114 21.33 -4.84 -10.83
CA THR A 114 22.23 -4.24 -9.83
C THR A 114 21.55 -3.08 -9.13
N ARG A 115 20.88 -2.19 -9.88
CA ARG A 115 20.09 -1.09 -9.31
C ARG A 115 18.97 -1.61 -8.40
N PHE A 116 18.26 -2.66 -8.83
CA PHE A 116 17.19 -3.27 -8.04
C PHE A 116 17.71 -3.92 -6.74
N GLU A 117 18.80 -4.69 -6.79
CA GLU A 117 19.42 -5.27 -5.59
C GLU A 117 19.91 -4.19 -4.63
N ASN A 118 20.52 -3.12 -5.15
CA ASN A 118 20.98 -2.00 -4.32
C ASN A 118 19.82 -1.33 -3.59
N MET A 119 18.67 -1.12 -4.25
CA MET A 119 17.46 -0.61 -3.61
C MET A 119 17.01 -1.50 -2.45
N LEU A 120 16.93 -2.83 -2.67
CA LEU A 120 16.51 -3.78 -1.63
C LEU A 120 17.50 -3.80 -0.44
N LYS A 121 18.80 -3.79 -0.74
CA LYS A 121 19.85 -3.72 0.29
C LYS A 121 19.77 -2.43 1.11
N TRP A 122 19.76 -1.28 0.45
CA TRP A 122 19.79 0.02 1.12
C TRP A 122 18.50 0.33 1.89
N THR A 123 17.36 -0.19 1.43
CA THR A 123 16.10 -0.12 2.19
C THR A 123 16.12 -1.03 3.42
N ALA A 124 16.69 -2.24 3.32
CA ALA A 124 16.87 -3.15 4.46
C ALA A 124 17.71 -2.51 5.56
N GLU A 125 18.84 -1.89 5.19
CA GLU A 125 19.76 -1.20 6.10
C GLU A 125 19.09 -0.04 6.87
N ARG A 126 17.97 0.47 6.36
CA ARG A 126 17.23 1.62 6.92
C ARG A 126 15.89 1.24 7.53
N ASP A 127 15.52 -0.04 7.56
CA ASP A 127 14.19 -0.52 7.95
C ASP A 127 13.06 0.19 7.19
N ILE A 128 13.26 0.39 5.89
CA ILE A 128 12.25 0.96 4.99
C ILE A 128 11.56 -0.22 4.30
N ILE A 129 10.25 -0.38 4.52
CA ILE A 129 9.44 -1.38 3.84
C ILE A 129 9.25 -0.99 2.37
N VAL A 130 9.32 -1.99 1.48
CA VAL A 130 9.13 -1.82 0.04
C VAL A 130 7.86 -2.53 -0.40
N GLN A 131 6.89 -1.79 -0.96
CA GLN A 131 5.80 -2.42 -1.72
C GLN A 131 6.17 -2.43 -3.21
N ILE A 132 6.38 -3.63 -3.75
CA ILE A 132 6.69 -3.86 -5.15
C ILE A 132 5.39 -4.02 -5.93
N GLU A 133 5.27 -3.27 -7.02
CA GLU A 133 4.23 -3.48 -8.03
C GLU A 133 4.85 -4.21 -9.22
N LEU A 134 4.43 -5.45 -9.45
CA LEU A 134 5.09 -6.36 -10.41
C LEU A 134 4.87 -5.92 -11.85
N TRP A 135 3.66 -5.47 -12.17
CA TRP A 135 3.30 -5.06 -13.52
C TRP A 135 2.66 -3.68 -13.51
N ASP A 136 2.93 -2.90 -14.55
CA ASP A 136 2.26 -1.63 -14.79
C ASP A 136 1.73 -1.59 -16.21
N ARG A 137 0.40 -1.61 -16.38
CA ARG A 137 -0.27 -1.61 -17.69
C ARG A 137 0.13 -0.45 -18.60
N PHE A 138 0.60 0.65 -18.00
CA PHE A 138 1.05 1.83 -18.70
C PHE A 138 2.38 1.59 -19.45
N ASP A 139 3.21 0.62 -19.06
CA ASP A 139 4.46 0.28 -19.75
C ASP A 139 4.21 -0.40 -21.10
N TYR A 140 3.06 -1.05 -21.23
CA TYR A 140 2.75 -1.96 -22.34
C TYR A 140 1.75 -1.37 -23.34
N SER A 141 1.48 -0.05 -23.32
CA SER A 141 0.56 0.55 -24.31
C SER A 141 1.05 1.92 -24.78
N THR A 142 0.37 2.47 -25.79
CA THR A 142 0.60 3.82 -26.33
C THR A 142 2.05 4.04 -26.78
N LYS A 143 2.72 5.09 -26.32
CA LYS A 143 4.10 5.43 -26.70
C LYS A 143 5.16 4.52 -26.06
N TYR A 144 4.83 3.83 -24.97
CA TYR A 144 5.77 2.96 -24.25
C TYR A 144 5.86 1.54 -24.84
N TRP A 145 4.83 1.08 -25.55
CA TRP A 145 4.86 -0.23 -26.19
C TRP A 145 5.81 -0.38 -27.39
N PRO A 146 5.87 0.56 -28.36
CA PRO A 146 6.75 0.45 -29.51
C PRO A 146 8.24 0.22 -29.18
N PRO A 147 8.85 0.82 -28.15
CA PRO A 147 10.23 0.52 -27.75
C PRO A 147 10.37 -0.66 -26.77
N ASN A 148 9.29 -1.19 -26.19
CA ASN A 148 9.36 -2.17 -25.11
C ASN A 148 10.00 -3.50 -25.58
N PRO A 149 10.84 -4.17 -24.76
CA PRO A 149 11.46 -5.45 -25.09
C PRO A 149 10.47 -6.57 -25.42
N TYR A 150 9.29 -6.58 -24.79
CA TYR A 150 8.26 -7.59 -25.07
C TYR A 150 7.55 -7.36 -26.41
N ASN A 151 7.73 -6.21 -27.06
CA ASN A 151 7.20 -6.00 -28.39
C ASN A 151 7.91 -6.94 -29.39
N PRO A 152 7.17 -7.75 -30.17
CA PRO A 152 7.75 -8.76 -31.07
C PRO A 152 8.71 -8.22 -32.14
N VAL A 153 8.76 -6.91 -32.38
CA VAL A 153 9.79 -6.32 -33.26
C VAL A 153 11.12 -6.09 -32.57
N ASN A 154 11.11 -5.95 -31.24
CA ASN A 154 12.27 -5.53 -30.47
C ASN A 154 13.04 -6.68 -29.83
N ASN A 155 12.54 -7.92 -29.87
CA ASN A 155 13.27 -9.06 -29.35
C ASN A 155 13.58 -10.13 -30.41
N VAL A 156 14.45 -11.07 -30.05
CA VAL A 156 14.87 -12.20 -30.90
C VAL A 156 14.12 -13.50 -30.58
N ASN A 157 13.27 -13.49 -29.56
CA ASN A 157 12.73 -14.70 -28.94
C ASN A 157 11.40 -15.14 -29.54
N TYR A 158 10.63 -14.20 -30.10
CA TYR A 158 9.40 -14.48 -30.84
C TYR A 158 9.05 -13.36 -31.82
N ASN A 159 8.14 -13.64 -32.76
CA ASN A 159 7.52 -12.65 -33.64
C ASN A 159 6.01 -12.46 -33.35
N GLU A 160 5.32 -11.61 -34.13
CA GLU A 160 3.88 -11.32 -33.96
C GLU A 160 3.00 -12.57 -34.10
N ALA A 161 3.31 -13.46 -35.03
CA ALA A 161 2.52 -14.68 -35.26
C ALA A 161 2.69 -15.69 -34.12
N GLU A 162 3.89 -15.81 -33.55
CA GLU A 162 4.18 -16.71 -32.44
C GLU A 162 3.60 -16.19 -31.12
N SER A 163 3.77 -14.90 -30.85
CA SER A 163 3.32 -14.29 -29.59
C SER A 163 1.84 -13.88 -29.60
N GLY A 164 1.24 -13.68 -30.77
CA GLY A 164 -0.09 -13.07 -30.90
C GLY A 164 -0.14 -11.60 -30.45
N LEU A 165 1.01 -10.96 -30.20
CA LEU A 165 1.09 -9.54 -29.84
C LEU A 165 1.26 -8.70 -31.10
N ALA A 166 0.48 -7.63 -31.22
CA ALA A 166 0.64 -6.64 -32.28
C ALA A 166 1.78 -5.66 -31.97
N LYS A 167 2.35 -5.07 -33.03
CA LYS A 167 3.34 -4.00 -32.93
C LYS A 167 2.89 -2.73 -32.20
N VAL A 168 1.59 -2.43 -32.19
CA VAL A 168 1.03 -1.17 -31.70
C VAL A 168 -0.28 -1.39 -30.96
N TYR A 169 -0.42 -0.76 -29.78
CA TYR A 169 -1.66 -0.68 -29.01
C TYR A 169 -1.93 0.78 -28.61
N PRO A 170 -2.69 1.55 -29.41
CA PRO A 170 -2.75 3.00 -29.25
C PRO A 170 -3.76 3.47 -28.19
N ARG A 171 -4.65 2.59 -27.72
CA ARG A 171 -5.69 2.93 -26.74
C ARG A 171 -5.09 3.06 -25.34
N HIS A 172 -5.75 3.87 -24.52
CA HIS A 172 -5.32 4.10 -23.13
C HIS A 172 -5.26 2.76 -22.37
N PRO A 173 -4.23 2.49 -21.55
CA PRO A 173 -4.10 1.22 -20.81
C PRO A 173 -5.34 0.81 -20.00
N GLY A 174 -6.11 1.81 -19.55
CA GLY A 174 -7.37 1.63 -18.85
C GLY A 174 -8.47 0.88 -19.60
N THR A 175 -8.39 0.77 -20.94
CA THR A 175 -9.35 -0.01 -21.74
C THR A 175 -9.18 -1.51 -21.58
N ASN A 176 -8.06 -1.97 -20.98
CA ASN A 176 -7.76 -3.37 -20.72
C ASN A 176 -7.80 -4.27 -21.97
N GLU A 177 -7.21 -3.80 -23.07
CA GLU A 177 -7.25 -4.52 -24.36
C GLU A 177 -5.91 -5.16 -24.76
N GLN A 178 -4.84 -4.86 -24.02
CA GLN A 178 -3.48 -5.32 -24.29
C GLN A 178 -3.35 -6.82 -23.94
N PRO A 179 -3.19 -7.74 -24.92
CA PRO A 179 -3.12 -9.19 -24.68
C PRO A 179 -1.99 -9.66 -23.76
N PHE A 180 -0.96 -8.82 -23.51
CA PHE A 180 0.08 -9.10 -22.51
C PHE A 180 -0.49 -9.46 -21.12
N PHE A 181 -1.65 -8.89 -20.74
CA PHE A 181 -2.33 -9.13 -19.46
C PHE A 181 -3.35 -10.28 -19.50
N PHE A 182 -3.35 -11.08 -20.57
CA PHE A 182 -4.29 -12.18 -20.78
C PHE A 182 -3.57 -13.50 -21.09
N THR A 183 -2.29 -13.62 -20.74
CA THR A 183 -1.43 -14.75 -21.15
C THR A 183 -1.62 -15.99 -20.28
N THR A 184 -2.25 -15.88 -19.11
CA THR A 184 -2.34 -16.98 -18.14
C THR A 184 -3.21 -18.13 -18.64
N PRO A 185 -3.06 -19.36 -18.09
CA PRO A 185 -3.78 -20.54 -18.58
C PRO A 185 -5.31 -20.45 -18.50
N LYS A 186 -5.85 -19.69 -17.54
CA LYS A 186 -7.30 -19.46 -17.38
C LYS A 186 -7.83 -18.30 -18.24
N GLN A 187 -6.98 -17.72 -19.09
CA GLN A 187 -7.31 -16.63 -20.00
C GLN A 187 -7.06 -17.09 -21.45
N ARG A 188 -6.00 -16.62 -22.11
CA ARG A 188 -5.66 -17.00 -23.51
C ARG A 188 -4.59 -18.09 -23.60
N ASP A 189 -4.05 -18.56 -22.47
CA ASP A 189 -3.03 -19.62 -22.40
C ASP A 189 -1.84 -19.40 -23.37
N ASN A 190 -1.34 -18.16 -23.39
CA ASN A 190 -0.26 -17.77 -24.28
C ASN A 190 1.10 -18.14 -23.66
N ASN A 191 1.46 -19.41 -23.80
CA ASN A 191 2.70 -19.96 -23.24
C ASN A 191 3.98 -19.34 -23.83
N VAL A 192 3.93 -18.78 -25.04
CA VAL A 192 5.07 -18.10 -25.67
C VAL A 192 5.48 -16.88 -24.86
N VAL A 193 4.53 -16.00 -24.54
CA VAL A 193 4.78 -14.77 -23.77
C VAL A 193 4.88 -15.07 -22.28
N LEU A 194 4.00 -15.94 -21.76
CA LEU A 194 3.95 -16.27 -20.34
C LEU A 194 5.25 -16.86 -19.81
N LYS A 195 5.99 -17.61 -20.64
CA LYS A 195 7.34 -18.11 -20.30
C LYS A 195 8.27 -16.97 -19.88
N TYR A 196 8.30 -15.87 -20.63
CA TYR A 196 9.18 -14.73 -20.36
C TYR A 196 8.68 -13.90 -19.19
N GLN A 197 7.36 -13.75 -19.04
CA GLN A 197 6.78 -13.11 -17.86
C GLN A 197 7.13 -13.88 -16.58
N ARG A 198 7.03 -15.22 -16.58
CA ARG A 198 7.46 -16.08 -15.45
C ARG A 198 8.93 -15.86 -15.14
N LYS A 199 9.79 -15.90 -16.17
CA LYS A 199 11.23 -15.68 -16.02
C LYS A 199 11.56 -14.32 -15.38
N PHE A 200 10.84 -13.26 -15.75
CA PHE A 200 10.97 -11.94 -15.13
C PHE A 200 10.57 -11.94 -13.66
N VAL A 201 9.42 -12.54 -13.33
CA VAL A 201 8.95 -12.65 -11.94
C VAL A 201 9.89 -13.54 -11.10
N ASP A 202 10.38 -14.64 -11.64
CA ASP A 202 11.38 -15.50 -10.98
C ASP A 202 12.64 -14.71 -10.64
N LYS A 203 13.09 -13.85 -11.57
CA LYS A 203 14.24 -12.97 -11.33
C LYS A 203 13.96 -11.97 -10.22
N ILE A 204 12.80 -11.30 -10.21
CA ILE A 204 12.38 -10.43 -9.08
C ILE A 204 12.43 -11.22 -7.76
N LEU A 205 11.79 -12.38 -7.70
CA LEU A 205 11.69 -13.21 -6.50
C LEU A 205 13.05 -13.70 -6.01
N SER A 206 13.99 -13.99 -6.93
CA SER A 206 15.36 -14.36 -6.59
C SER A 206 16.12 -13.26 -5.83
N HIS A 207 15.74 -12.00 -6.03
CA HIS A 207 16.27 -10.85 -5.28
C HIS A 207 15.46 -10.62 -4.00
N THR A 208 14.13 -10.54 -4.10
CA THR A 208 13.27 -10.07 -3.02
C THR A 208 13.05 -11.08 -1.89
N LEU A 209 13.04 -12.39 -2.16
CA LEU A 209 12.79 -13.40 -1.12
C LEU A 209 13.90 -13.48 -0.06
N LYS A 210 15.10 -12.96 -0.37
CA LYS A 210 16.20 -12.79 0.58
C LYS A 210 15.86 -11.80 1.70
N TYR A 211 14.93 -10.89 1.46
CA TYR A 211 14.62 -9.76 2.33
C TYR A 211 13.29 -9.96 3.05
N GLY A 212 13.23 -9.51 4.31
CA GLY A 212 12.07 -9.62 5.18
C GLY A 212 11.08 -8.45 5.06
N HIS A 213 11.43 -7.38 4.35
CA HIS A 213 10.71 -6.10 4.37
C HIS A 213 9.99 -5.76 3.05
N VAL A 214 9.56 -6.79 2.30
CA VAL A 214 8.94 -6.65 0.97
C VAL A 214 7.48 -7.09 0.98
N LEU A 215 6.60 -6.21 0.49
CA LEU A 215 5.20 -6.47 0.15
C LEU A 215 5.03 -6.56 -1.37
N TYR A 216 4.07 -7.35 -1.85
CA TYR A 216 3.79 -7.50 -3.28
C TYR A 216 2.40 -6.99 -3.62
N CYS A 217 2.30 -6.20 -4.67
CA CYS A 217 1.07 -5.81 -5.35
C CYS A 217 1.20 -6.30 -6.79
N ILE A 218 0.23 -7.07 -7.30
CA ILE A 218 0.36 -7.67 -8.63
C ILE A 218 0.46 -6.60 -9.71
N ASP A 219 -0.49 -5.67 -9.74
CA ASP A 219 -0.51 -4.61 -10.75
C ASP A 219 -0.51 -3.21 -10.11
N ASN A 220 -0.09 -2.22 -10.90
CA ASN A 220 -0.47 -0.82 -10.73
C ASN A 220 -1.81 -0.56 -11.46
N GLU A 221 -2.84 -0.18 -10.70
CA GLU A 221 -4.13 0.32 -11.22
C GLU A 221 -4.76 -0.57 -12.30
N THR A 222 -5.09 -1.81 -11.97
CA THR A 222 -5.58 -2.78 -12.94
C THR A 222 -7.09 -2.69 -13.17
N ASN A 223 -7.48 -2.92 -14.44
CA ASN A 223 -8.85 -3.26 -14.85
C ASN A 223 -8.89 -4.72 -15.37
N GLY A 224 -7.85 -5.49 -15.06
CA GLY A 224 -7.64 -6.86 -15.52
C GLY A 224 -8.75 -7.81 -15.10
N GLU A 225 -8.77 -8.98 -15.74
CA GLU A 225 -9.59 -10.10 -15.27
C GLU A 225 -9.01 -10.65 -13.97
N GLU A 226 -9.85 -11.11 -13.05
CA GLU A 226 -9.40 -11.69 -11.77
C GLU A 226 -8.45 -12.89 -11.95
N ALA A 227 -8.58 -13.61 -13.07
CA ALA A 227 -7.71 -14.74 -13.41
C ALA A 227 -6.23 -14.34 -13.52
N TRP A 228 -5.93 -13.13 -13.99
CA TRP A 228 -4.56 -12.59 -14.06
C TRP A 228 -3.95 -12.44 -12.66
N SER A 229 -4.62 -11.68 -11.79
CA SER A 229 -4.19 -11.43 -10.42
C SER A 229 -4.08 -12.72 -9.61
N THR A 230 -5.06 -13.62 -9.79
CA THR A 230 -5.08 -14.94 -9.13
C THR A 230 -3.86 -15.76 -9.47
N TYR A 231 -3.54 -15.84 -10.77
CA TYR A 231 -2.40 -16.61 -11.24
C TYR A 231 -1.08 -16.10 -10.65
N TRP A 232 -0.83 -14.78 -10.67
CA TRP A 232 0.42 -14.23 -10.14
C TRP A 232 0.52 -14.33 -8.63
N ALA A 233 -0.60 -14.13 -7.90
CA ALA A 233 -0.63 -14.33 -6.45
C ALA A 233 -0.29 -15.78 -6.07
N GLU A 234 -0.87 -16.76 -6.77
CA GLU A 234 -0.56 -18.19 -6.58
C GLU A 234 0.90 -18.51 -6.96
N TYR A 235 1.39 -17.95 -8.07
CA TYR A 235 2.76 -18.16 -8.54
C TYR A 235 3.80 -17.66 -7.52
N ILE A 236 3.62 -16.44 -7.02
CA ILE A 236 4.50 -15.84 -6.00
C ILE A 236 4.45 -16.63 -4.69
N ARG A 237 3.24 -17.02 -4.25
CA ARG A 237 3.06 -17.80 -3.02
C ARG A 237 3.73 -19.17 -3.12
N ALA A 238 3.65 -19.82 -4.29
CA ALA A 238 4.33 -21.09 -4.55
C ALA A 238 5.86 -20.96 -4.52
N ALA A 239 6.42 -19.94 -5.18
CA ALA A 239 7.85 -19.67 -5.17
C ALA A 239 8.37 -19.31 -3.77
N ALA A 240 7.62 -18.52 -3.01
CA ALA A 240 7.95 -18.21 -1.61
C ALA A 240 7.95 -19.47 -0.73
N ALA A 241 6.94 -20.34 -0.87
CA ALA A 241 6.87 -21.61 -0.14
C ALA A 241 8.04 -22.54 -0.49
N GLN A 242 8.46 -22.60 -1.75
CA GLN A 242 9.64 -23.36 -2.18
C GLN A 242 10.94 -22.82 -1.56
N ALA A 243 11.00 -21.52 -1.27
CA ALA A 243 12.12 -20.88 -0.59
C ALA A 243 12.01 -20.90 0.95
N ASP A 244 11.00 -21.58 1.51
CA ASP A 244 10.69 -21.58 2.95
C ASP A 244 10.52 -20.15 3.51
N ARG A 245 9.80 -19.32 2.74
CA ARG A 245 9.49 -17.92 3.06
C ARG A 245 7.99 -17.67 3.02
N SER A 246 7.53 -16.80 3.92
CA SER A 246 6.23 -16.15 3.83
C SER A 246 6.34 -14.79 3.14
N VAL A 247 5.31 -14.42 2.41
CA VAL A 247 5.16 -13.14 1.70
C VAL A 247 3.74 -12.62 1.86
N CYS A 248 3.57 -11.31 1.74
CA CYS A 248 2.25 -10.66 1.77
C CYS A 248 1.91 -10.09 0.40
N ILE A 249 0.72 -10.39 -0.10
CA ILE A 249 0.29 -10.10 -1.48
C ILE A 249 -1.03 -9.31 -1.47
N THR A 250 -1.16 -8.34 -2.37
CA THR A 250 -2.40 -7.62 -2.68
C THR A 250 -2.58 -7.44 -4.19
N GLU A 251 -3.67 -6.77 -4.55
CA GLU A 251 -3.91 -6.21 -5.87
C GLU A 251 -4.37 -4.74 -5.75
N MET A 252 -4.11 -3.91 -6.76
CA MET A 252 -4.58 -2.52 -6.85
C MET A 252 -5.55 -2.33 -8.03
N TRP A 253 -6.85 -2.32 -7.75
CA TRP A 253 -7.89 -2.05 -8.75
C TRP A 253 -7.98 -0.56 -9.09
N ASP A 254 -8.24 -0.22 -10.35
CA ASP A 254 -8.38 1.17 -10.87
C ASP A 254 -9.74 1.81 -10.54
N ASP A 255 -10.70 1.06 -10.00
CA ASP A 255 -12.04 1.56 -9.70
C ASP A 255 -12.02 2.60 -8.57
N TRP A 256 -12.38 3.85 -8.86
CA TRP A 256 -12.42 4.95 -7.89
C TRP A 256 -13.56 4.84 -6.88
N ASN A 257 -14.50 3.92 -7.08
CA ASN A 257 -15.51 3.56 -6.11
C ASN A 257 -15.06 2.34 -5.29
N LEU A 258 -14.65 2.54 -4.03
CA LEU A 258 -14.26 1.45 -3.14
C LEU A 258 -15.37 0.40 -2.87
N SER A 259 -16.63 0.76 -3.10
CA SER A 259 -17.76 -0.18 -3.00
C SER A 259 -18.02 -0.95 -4.31
N GLY A 260 -17.26 -0.66 -5.36
CA GLY A 260 -17.38 -1.29 -6.67
C GLY A 260 -17.01 -2.78 -6.65
N PRO A 261 -17.52 -3.57 -7.61
CA PRO A 261 -17.34 -5.02 -7.63
C PRO A 261 -15.88 -5.45 -7.83
N HIS A 262 -15.03 -4.61 -8.43
CA HIS A 262 -13.61 -4.96 -8.62
C HIS A 262 -12.88 -5.11 -7.28
N HIS A 263 -13.16 -4.24 -6.30
CA HIS A 263 -12.54 -4.34 -4.97
C HIS A 263 -12.92 -5.63 -4.22
N GLN A 264 -14.08 -6.23 -4.54
CA GLN A 264 -14.49 -7.52 -3.96
C GLN A 264 -13.55 -8.66 -4.34
N ARG A 265 -12.86 -8.57 -5.48
CA ARG A 265 -11.87 -9.57 -5.92
C ARG A 265 -10.69 -9.68 -4.96
N THR A 266 -10.43 -8.65 -4.15
CA THR A 266 -9.45 -8.68 -3.05
C THR A 266 -10.14 -8.86 -1.70
N ILE A 267 -11.22 -8.11 -1.45
CA ILE A 267 -11.94 -8.08 -0.16
C ILE A 267 -12.57 -9.43 0.19
N ALA A 268 -13.07 -10.19 -0.78
CA ALA A 268 -13.71 -11.49 -0.55
C ALA A 268 -12.72 -12.67 -0.53
N HIS A 269 -11.44 -12.44 -0.81
CA HIS A 269 -10.40 -13.47 -0.99
C HIS A 269 -9.22 -13.35 0.00
N PRO A 270 -9.47 -13.44 1.31
CA PRO A 270 -8.44 -13.42 2.36
C PRO A 270 -7.43 -14.57 2.29
N GLU A 271 -7.80 -15.70 1.68
CA GLU A 271 -6.92 -16.84 1.44
C GLU A 271 -5.83 -16.53 0.39
N ARG A 272 -6.07 -15.50 -0.43
CA ARG A 272 -5.22 -15.11 -1.55
C ARG A 272 -4.47 -13.80 -1.30
N TYR A 273 -5.11 -12.85 -0.64
CA TYR A 273 -4.57 -11.51 -0.41
C TYR A 273 -4.48 -11.20 1.08
N ASP A 274 -3.29 -10.83 1.52
CA ASP A 274 -2.98 -10.64 2.94
C ASP A 274 -3.32 -9.22 3.43
N PHE A 275 -3.50 -8.28 2.49
CA PHE A 275 -3.89 -6.90 2.75
C PHE A 275 -4.69 -6.33 1.57
N ILE A 276 -5.22 -5.11 1.74
CA ILE A 276 -6.03 -4.43 0.73
C ILE A 276 -5.37 -3.08 0.41
N ASP A 277 -5.22 -2.76 -0.88
CA ASP A 277 -4.81 -1.40 -1.29
C ASP A 277 -6.05 -0.57 -1.69
N VAL A 278 -6.16 0.63 -1.14
CA VAL A 278 -7.27 1.56 -1.40
C VAL A 278 -6.81 2.90 -1.96
N SER A 279 -5.67 2.93 -2.65
CA SER A 279 -5.08 4.15 -3.21
C SER A 279 -6.05 4.94 -4.09
N GLN A 280 -6.98 4.26 -4.78
CA GLN A 280 -8.00 4.91 -5.60
C GLN A 280 -9.00 5.77 -4.81
N ASN A 281 -9.14 5.54 -3.50
CA ASN A 281 -9.93 6.43 -2.65
C ASN A 281 -9.39 7.86 -2.67
N ASN A 282 -8.11 8.06 -3.00
CA ASN A 282 -7.49 9.38 -3.07
C ASN A 282 -7.90 10.20 -4.29
N HIS A 283 -8.80 9.71 -5.14
CA HIS A 283 -9.57 10.57 -6.07
C HIS A 283 -10.73 11.30 -5.37
N GLN A 284 -11.14 10.85 -4.19
CA GLN A 284 -12.16 11.51 -3.38
C GLN A 284 -11.54 12.60 -2.48
N LYS A 285 -12.39 13.43 -1.88
CA LYS A 285 -12.01 14.50 -0.96
C LYS A 285 -13.05 14.67 0.15
N GLY A 286 -12.64 15.37 1.20
CA GLY A 286 -13.50 15.73 2.32
C GLY A 286 -14.16 14.55 3.03
N GLN A 287 -15.39 14.77 3.50
CA GLN A 287 -16.17 13.78 4.24
C GLN A 287 -16.35 12.47 3.45
N LYS A 288 -16.57 12.55 2.13
CA LYS A 288 -16.71 11.37 1.26
C LYS A 288 -15.46 10.48 1.25
N HIS A 289 -14.26 11.08 1.29
CA HIS A 289 -12.99 10.32 1.36
C HIS A 289 -12.93 9.48 2.65
N TRP A 290 -13.32 10.07 3.78
CA TRP A 290 -13.40 9.39 5.06
C TRP A 290 -14.50 8.30 5.06
N ASP A 291 -15.72 8.64 4.65
CA ASP A 291 -16.86 7.73 4.72
C ASP A 291 -16.65 6.48 3.85
N ASN A 292 -16.10 6.65 2.65
CA ASN A 292 -15.73 5.54 1.78
C ASN A 292 -14.72 4.59 2.45
N PHE A 293 -13.69 5.16 3.06
CA PHE A 293 -12.68 4.37 3.77
C PHE A 293 -13.28 3.63 4.96
N GLN A 294 -14.11 4.30 5.77
CA GLN A 294 -14.73 3.67 6.95
C GLN A 294 -15.79 2.64 6.60
N SER A 295 -16.51 2.84 5.50
CA SER A 295 -17.42 1.83 4.95
C SER A 295 -16.66 0.55 4.61
N LEU A 296 -15.56 0.65 3.85
CA LEU A 296 -14.70 -0.49 3.52
C LEU A 296 -14.12 -1.15 4.79
N ARG A 297 -13.52 -0.36 5.69
CA ARG A 297 -12.95 -0.88 6.94
C ARG A 297 -13.98 -1.61 7.79
N SER A 298 -15.23 -1.14 7.82
CA SER A 298 -16.32 -1.79 8.57
C SER A 298 -16.66 -3.18 8.04
N THR A 299 -16.54 -3.40 6.72
CA THR A 299 -16.73 -4.75 6.14
C THR A 299 -15.65 -5.74 6.57
N LEU A 300 -14.46 -5.25 6.91
CA LEU A 300 -13.31 -6.05 7.33
C LEU A 300 -13.27 -6.33 8.82
N LEU A 301 -14.18 -5.79 9.65
CA LEU A 301 -14.18 -6.05 11.10
C LEU A 301 -14.31 -7.54 11.46
N LYS A 302 -14.93 -8.35 10.59
CA LYS A 302 -15.06 -9.81 10.78
C LYS A 302 -13.79 -10.57 10.40
N GLN A 303 -12.94 -9.98 9.58
CA GLN A 303 -11.69 -10.56 9.11
C GLN A 303 -10.66 -9.44 8.90
N PRO A 304 -10.18 -8.87 10.02
CA PRO A 304 -9.35 -7.69 9.97
C PRO A 304 -8.00 -8.03 9.35
N ARG A 305 -7.55 -7.16 8.45
CA ARG A 305 -6.26 -7.22 7.77
C ARG A 305 -5.80 -5.82 7.40
N PRO A 306 -4.51 -5.59 7.13
CA PRO A 306 -3.99 -4.27 6.82
C PRO A 306 -4.70 -3.64 5.61
N ILE A 307 -4.95 -2.33 5.71
CA ILE A 307 -5.47 -1.52 4.61
C ILE A 307 -4.39 -0.49 4.27
N ASN A 308 -3.78 -0.64 3.11
CA ASN A 308 -2.71 0.21 2.61
C ASN A 308 -3.26 1.29 1.67
N THR A 309 -2.61 2.44 1.64
CA THR A 309 -2.77 3.44 0.58
C THR A 309 -1.39 3.91 0.14
N VAL A 310 -0.88 3.23 -0.89
CA VAL A 310 0.46 3.48 -1.43
C VAL A 310 0.54 4.72 -2.35
N LYS A 311 -0.60 5.23 -2.84
CA LYS A 311 -0.66 6.46 -3.67
C LYS A 311 -1.63 7.48 -3.08
N THR A 312 -1.12 8.45 -2.33
CA THR A 312 -1.87 9.65 -1.95
C THR A 312 -1.62 10.79 -2.94
N TYR A 313 -2.63 11.08 -3.76
CA TYR A 313 -2.63 12.18 -4.72
C TYR A 313 -2.88 13.54 -4.05
N GLY A 314 -2.36 14.60 -4.66
CA GLY A 314 -2.55 15.98 -4.21
C GLY A 314 -1.26 16.77 -4.33
N ALA A 315 -1.18 17.66 -5.30
CA ALA A 315 -0.06 18.58 -5.50
C ALA A 315 -0.57 19.78 -6.30
N ASP A 316 -0.14 20.98 -6.01
CA ASP A 316 -0.66 22.15 -6.74
C ASP A 316 -0.37 22.05 -8.25
N ASN A 317 -1.34 22.44 -9.08
CA ASN A 317 -1.27 22.43 -10.55
C ASN A 317 -1.22 21.05 -11.24
N ASN A 318 -1.46 19.94 -10.52
CA ASN A 318 -1.54 18.63 -11.16
C ASN A 318 -2.76 18.50 -12.10
N LYS A 319 -2.70 17.53 -13.02
CA LYS A 319 -3.75 17.28 -14.04
C LYS A 319 -5.15 16.95 -13.50
N PHE A 320 -5.27 16.54 -12.24
CA PHE A 320 -6.55 16.19 -11.60
C PHE A 320 -7.18 17.38 -10.83
N GLY A 321 -6.54 18.55 -10.82
CA GLY A 321 -7.06 19.74 -10.13
C GLY A 321 -7.04 19.64 -8.60
N HIS A 322 -6.26 18.72 -8.04
CA HIS A 322 -6.00 18.66 -6.60
C HIS A 322 -4.99 19.74 -6.15
N THR A 323 -4.91 19.96 -4.84
CA THR A 323 -3.96 20.85 -4.19
C THR A 323 -3.00 20.09 -3.27
N SER A 324 -1.93 20.74 -2.83
CA SER A 324 -1.05 20.20 -1.78
C SER A 324 -1.82 19.94 -0.47
N GLN A 325 -2.80 20.78 -0.15
CA GLN A 325 -3.71 20.60 1.00
C GLN A 325 -4.53 19.31 0.87
N ASP A 326 -5.04 18.98 -0.33
CA ASP A 326 -5.75 17.72 -0.55
C ASP A 326 -4.85 16.51 -0.23
N GLY A 327 -3.57 16.57 -0.65
CA GLY A 327 -2.59 15.53 -0.39
C GLY A 327 -2.38 15.29 1.09
N VAL A 328 -2.07 16.35 1.85
CA VAL A 328 -1.88 16.26 3.31
C VAL A 328 -3.16 15.76 4.00
N SER A 329 -4.32 16.28 3.58
CA SER A 329 -5.60 15.91 4.20
C SER A 329 -5.99 14.46 3.97
N ARG A 330 -5.74 13.93 2.77
CA ARG A 330 -6.00 12.52 2.45
C ARG A 330 -5.12 11.60 3.29
N LEU A 331 -3.83 11.88 3.38
CA LEU A 331 -2.90 11.09 4.19
C LEU A 331 -3.33 11.08 5.66
N TRP A 332 -3.65 12.23 6.25
CA TRP A 332 -4.03 12.32 7.66
C TRP A 332 -5.41 11.74 7.97
N ARG A 333 -6.39 11.88 7.06
CA ARG A 333 -7.68 11.16 7.18
C ARG A 333 -7.49 9.66 7.17
N HIS A 334 -6.58 9.12 6.36
CA HIS A 334 -6.28 7.68 6.36
C HIS A 334 -5.55 7.24 7.63
N ILE A 335 -4.57 8.01 8.13
CA ILE A 335 -3.85 7.70 9.38
C ILE A 335 -4.83 7.67 10.57
N VAL A 336 -5.61 8.73 10.77
CA VAL A 336 -6.62 8.80 11.84
C VAL A 336 -7.77 7.80 11.57
N GLY A 337 -8.04 7.52 10.30
CA GLY A 337 -9.05 6.54 9.90
C GLY A 337 -8.69 5.10 10.23
N GLY A 338 -7.42 4.82 10.55
CA GLY A 338 -6.95 3.48 10.89
C GLY A 338 -6.44 2.68 9.69
N ALA A 339 -5.84 3.35 8.69
CA ALA A 339 -5.05 2.70 7.66
C ALA A 339 -3.74 2.15 8.23
N ALA A 340 -3.27 1.02 7.70
CA ALA A 340 -1.99 0.40 8.05
C ALA A 340 -0.81 1.11 7.40
N SER A 341 -1.06 1.75 6.25
CA SER A 341 -0.08 2.57 5.56
C SER A 341 -0.68 3.81 4.92
N ALA A 342 0.13 4.86 4.79
CA ALA A 342 -0.18 6.01 3.94
C ALA A 342 1.09 6.63 3.34
N ARG A 343 1.13 6.74 2.01
CA ARG A 343 2.32 7.24 1.30
C ARG A 343 1.96 8.25 0.21
N PHE A 344 2.64 9.40 0.21
CA PHE A 344 2.48 10.42 -0.82
C PHE A 344 2.90 9.91 -2.19
N HIS A 345 2.04 10.09 -3.20
CA HIS A 345 2.35 9.76 -4.59
C HIS A 345 3.49 10.65 -5.12
N ARG A 346 4.19 10.20 -6.16
CA ARG A 346 5.28 10.97 -6.77
C ARG A 346 4.77 12.27 -7.43
N PRO A 347 5.61 13.30 -7.58
CA PRO A 347 5.32 14.43 -8.45
C PRO A 347 5.12 13.98 -9.92
N ASP A 348 4.37 14.72 -10.73
CA ASP A 348 3.67 15.97 -10.42
C ASP A 348 2.31 15.77 -9.72
N SER A 349 1.82 14.53 -9.62
CA SER A 349 0.45 14.23 -9.20
C SER A 349 0.28 14.02 -7.68
N GLY A 350 1.38 13.95 -6.94
CA GLY A 350 1.43 13.92 -5.48
C GLY A 350 2.66 14.64 -4.94
N LEU A 351 2.75 14.73 -3.61
CA LEU A 351 3.77 15.52 -2.92
C LEU A 351 5.15 14.89 -2.86
N GLY A 352 5.32 13.61 -3.22
CA GLY A 352 6.56 12.87 -3.06
C GLY A 352 7.16 13.03 -1.66
N LEU A 353 8.36 13.60 -1.59
CA LEU A 353 9.04 13.96 -0.34
C LEU A 353 9.28 15.49 -0.23
N SER A 354 8.36 16.29 -0.74
CA SER A 354 8.38 17.75 -0.59
C SER A 354 8.25 18.20 0.87
N ASP A 355 8.47 19.49 1.15
CA ASP A 355 8.41 20.02 2.52
C ASP A 355 7.05 19.79 3.22
N PRO A 356 5.88 19.99 2.57
CA PRO A 356 4.59 19.63 3.19
C PRO A 356 4.49 18.14 3.53
N ALA A 357 5.02 17.26 2.67
CA ALA A 357 5.04 15.82 2.93
C ALA A 357 5.95 15.49 4.14
N LYS A 358 7.15 16.09 4.20
CA LYS A 358 8.09 15.92 5.32
C LYS A 358 7.49 16.41 6.64
N GLY A 359 6.82 17.57 6.65
CA GLY A 359 6.10 18.09 7.82
C GLY A 359 5.05 17.10 8.31
N ALA A 360 4.21 16.60 7.40
CA ALA A 360 3.15 15.65 7.72
C ALA A 360 3.67 14.33 8.28
N ILE A 361 4.76 13.79 7.72
CA ILE A 361 5.40 12.55 8.19
C ILE A 361 6.01 12.76 9.59
N LYS A 362 6.75 13.86 9.80
CA LYS A 362 7.32 14.20 11.12
C LYS A 362 6.24 14.36 12.19
N ALA A 363 5.13 15.00 11.85
CA ALA A 363 3.97 15.13 12.75
C ALA A 363 3.37 13.76 13.10
N CYS A 364 3.29 12.83 12.13
CA CYS A 364 2.84 11.46 12.39
C CYS A 364 3.76 10.75 13.39
N ARG A 365 5.08 10.89 13.25
CA ARG A 365 6.02 10.29 14.21
C ARG A 365 5.95 10.92 15.60
N LYS A 366 5.73 12.24 15.68
CA LYS A 366 5.44 12.90 16.97
C LYS A 366 4.15 12.37 17.61
N LEU A 367 3.11 12.13 16.82
CA LEU A 367 1.87 11.53 17.30
C LEU A 367 2.11 10.13 17.91
N GLU A 368 2.90 9.28 17.25
CA GLU A 368 3.24 7.94 17.76
C GLU A 368 3.98 7.96 19.11
N THR A 369 4.70 9.04 19.43
CA THR A 369 5.31 9.19 20.77
C THR A 369 4.29 9.44 21.89
N LEU A 370 3.05 9.82 21.55
CA LEU A 370 2.00 10.15 22.51
C LEU A 370 0.96 9.05 22.67
N VAL A 371 0.72 8.29 21.60
CA VAL A 371 -0.29 7.23 21.50
C VAL A 371 0.05 6.28 20.37
N ALA A 372 -0.15 4.98 20.60
CA ALA A 372 -0.05 3.98 19.56
C ALA A 372 -1.30 4.02 18.67
N LEU A 373 -1.13 4.26 17.37
CA LEU A 373 -2.25 4.38 16.43
C LEU A 373 -3.07 3.09 16.32
N TRP A 374 -2.43 1.93 16.50
CA TRP A 374 -3.10 0.64 16.51
C TRP A 374 -4.01 0.38 17.72
N ASP A 375 -3.91 1.19 18.77
CA ASP A 375 -4.84 1.14 19.91
C ASP A 375 -6.08 2.02 19.70
N LEU A 376 -6.18 2.72 18.57
CA LEU A 376 -7.26 3.66 18.28
C LEU A 376 -8.34 3.06 17.38
N THR A 377 -9.58 3.48 17.61
CA THR A 377 -10.71 3.20 16.73
C THR A 377 -11.32 4.52 16.25
N PRO A 378 -11.65 4.66 14.95
CA PRO A 378 -12.31 5.84 14.43
C PRO A 378 -13.64 6.13 15.13
N GLY A 379 -13.95 7.41 15.38
CA GLY A 379 -15.00 7.77 16.33
C GLY A 379 -15.65 9.14 16.12
N ASN A 380 -15.83 9.62 14.89
CA ASN A 380 -16.40 10.95 14.60
C ASN A 380 -17.73 11.26 15.34
N GLN A 381 -18.52 10.24 15.68
CA GLN A 381 -19.75 10.38 16.48
C GLN A 381 -19.55 10.98 17.88
N LYS A 382 -18.29 11.05 18.37
CA LYS A 382 -17.93 11.71 19.63
C LYS A 382 -17.68 13.22 19.47
N LEU A 383 -17.74 13.74 18.25
CA LEU A 383 -17.60 15.17 17.97
C LEU A 383 -18.99 15.80 17.77
N SER A 384 -19.26 16.88 18.50
CA SER A 384 -20.40 17.78 18.31
C SER A 384 -19.92 19.13 17.78
N ASN A 385 -20.86 19.95 17.29
CA ASN A 385 -20.57 21.26 16.68
C ASN A 385 -19.53 21.18 15.55
N ARG A 386 -19.58 20.10 14.76
CA ARG A 386 -18.64 19.77 13.71
C ARG A 386 -19.28 19.96 12.34
N GLY A 387 -18.71 20.84 11.52
CA GLY A 387 -19.04 21.00 10.11
C GLY A 387 -18.59 19.81 9.24
N GLU A 388 -18.98 19.84 7.97
CA GLU A 388 -18.49 18.87 6.99
C GLU A 388 -16.96 19.02 6.81
N ASP A 389 -16.20 17.93 6.89
CA ASP A 389 -14.74 17.91 6.77
C ASP A 389 -13.97 18.77 7.81
N GLU A 390 -14.61 19.24 8.89
CA GLU A 390 -13.94 20.12 9.87
C GLU A 390 -12.93 19.40 10.76
N ALA A 391 -13.27 18.20 11.24
CA ALA A 391 -12.39 17.42 12.10
C ALA A 391 -12.60 15.91 11.94
N TYR A 392 -11.61 15.10 12.29
CA TYR A 392 -11.69 13.63 12.26
C TYR A 392 -11.13 13.06 13.53
N LEU A 393 -11.78 12.04 14.09
CA LEU A 393 -11.46 11.51 15.40
C LEU A 393 -11.14 10.02 15.37
N ALA A 394 -10.13 9.63 16.13
CA ALA A 394 -9.91 8.27 16.59
C ALA A 394 -9.69 8.25 18.11
N ALA A 395 -10.09 7.18 18.78
CA ALA A 395 -10.04 7.07 20.23
C ALA A 395 -9.60 5.71 20.75
N GLN A 396 -8.91 5.72 21.88
CA GLN A 396 -8.69 4.56 22.73
C GLN A 396 -9.76 4.57 23.83
N GLY A 397 -10.96 4.08 23.49
CA GLY A 397 -12.13 4.14 24.36
C GLY A 397 -12.45 5.59 24.78
N ASP A 398 -12.61 5.82 26.08
CA ASP A 398 -12.85 7.15 26.66
C ASP A 398 -11.62 7.72 27.39
N LYS A 399 -10.41 7.26 27.03
CA LYS A 399 -9.16 7.61 27.74
C LYS A 399 -8.26 8.54 26.96
N VAL A 400 -8.12 8.31 25.66
CA VAL A 400 -7.24 9.07 24.76
C VAL A 400 -7.99 9.32 23.47
N PHE A 401 -7.95 10.56 22.98
CA PHE A 401 -8.55 10.96 21.73
C PHE A 401 -7.51 11.63 20.84
N VAL A 402 -7.53 11.31 19.56
CA VAL A 402 -6.76 11.96 18.50
C VAL A 402 -7.75 12.67 17.60
N VAL A 403 -7.61 13.99 17.47
CA VAL A 403 -8.50 14.82 16.65
C VAL A 403 -7.69 15.57 15.62
N TYR A 404 -7.91 15.26 14.34
CA TYR A 404 -7.27 15.91 13.21
C TYR A 404 -8.19 16.99 12.63
N PHE A 405 -7.65 18.19 12.43
CA PHE A 405 -8.28 19.34 11.80
C PHE A 405 -7.56 19.66 10.48
N PRO A 406 -8.19 19.47 9.31
CA PRO A 406 -7.54 19.73 8.05
C PRO A 406 -7.19 21.20 7.82
N GLN A 407 -8.04 22.13 8.24
CA GLN A 407 -7.88 23.57 7.94
C GLN A 407 -8.26 24.43 9.15
N GLY A 408 -7.72 24.09 10.31
CA GLY A 408 -8.19 24.61 11.59
C GLY A 408 -9.63 24.19 11.89
N GLY A 409 -10.31 24.95 12.76
CA GLY A 409 -11.69 24.67 13.16
C GLY A 409 -11.88 24.62 14.67
N SER A 410 -13.11 24.36 15.08
CA SER A 410 -13.48 24.22 16.49
C SER A 410 -14.61 23.21 16.65
N VAL A 411 -14.41 22.20 17.50
CA VAL A 411 -15.41 21.16 17.77
C VAL A 411 -15.48 20.89 19.27
N ASP A 412 -16.58 20.30 19.72
CA ASP A 412 -16.71 19.81 21.09
C ASP A 412 -16.55 18.29 21.10
N LEU A 413 -15.70 17.80 22.01
CA LEU A 413 -15.38 16.38 22.17
C LEU A 413 -16.13 15.81 23.36
N ALA A 414 -17.02 14.85 23.13
CA ALA A 414 -17.72 14.13 24.17
C ALA A 414 -16.76 13.26 25.01
N VAL A 415 -16.79 13.42 26.32
CA VAL A 415 -15.96 12.70 27.30
C VAL A 415 -16.82 12.12 28.43
N ALA A 416 -16.44 10.93 28.92
CA ALA A 416 -17.26 10.19 29.89
C ALA A 416 -17.13 10.66 31.35
N ASN A 417 -16.05 11.36 31.72
CA ASN A 417 -15.79 11.74 33.11
C ASN A 417 -15.93 13.26 33.32
N PRO A 418 -17.04 13.73 33.93
CA PRO A 418 -17.35 15.15 33.99
C PRO A 418 -16.48 15.99 34.95
N ASP A 419 -15.57 15.42 35.75
CA ASP A 419 -14.69 16.20 36.65
C ASP A 419 -13.19 15.96 36.44
N ARG A 420 -12.82 15.48 35.25
CA ARG A 420 -11.42 15.25 34.87
C ARG A 420 -10.79 16.52 34.30
N THR A 421 -9.51 16.70 34.61
CA THR A 421 -8.66 17.66 33.87
C THR A 421 -8.01 16.92 32.70
N TRP A 422 -8.31 17.37 31.49
CA TRP A 422 -7.77 16.86 30.24
C TRP A 422 -6.59 17.71 29.78
N THR A 423 -5.52 17.07 29.34
CA THR A 423 -4.39 17.71 28.67
C THR A 423 -4.57 17.58 27.17
N ILE A 424 -4.48 18.69 26.45
CA ILE A 424 -4.59 18.76 24.99
C ILE A 424 -3.21 19.11 24.47
N LYS A 425 -2.56 18.19 23.76
CA LYS A 425 -1.27 18.44 23.10
C LYS A 425 -1.48 18.61 21.61
N TRP A 426 -1.09 19.76 21.08
CA TRP A 426 -1.20 20.05 19.66
C TRP A 426 0.07 19.69 18.89
N ILE A 427 -0.10 19.26 17.65
CA ILE A 427 0.96 19.03 16.66
C ILE A 427 0.58 19.80 15.40
N ASN A 428 1.48 20.66 14.93
CA ASN A 428 1.34 21.31 13.63
C ASN A 428 1.79 20.33 12.54
N ILE A 429 0.85 19.92 11.69
CA ILE A 429 1.10 18.94 10.64
C ILE A 429 1.87 19.55 9.48
N ASP A 430 1.66 20.83 9.19
CA ASP A 430 2.30 21.53 8.07
C ASP A 430 3.81 21.63 8.28
N THR A 431 4.24 21.84 9.53
CA THR A 431 5.67 21.98 9.87
C THR A 431 6.28 20.73 10.48
N GLY A 432 5.46 19.80 10.98
CA GLY A 432 5.93 18.70 11.79
C GLY A 432 6.33 19.11 13.21
N GLU A 433 6.00 20.32 13.66
CA GLU A 433 6.40 20.86 14.97
C GLU A 433 5.38 20.69 16.09
N TRP A 434 5.85 20.69 17.33
CA TRP A 434 4.96 20.72 18.49
C TRP A 434 4.19 22.04 18.54
N GLY A 435 2.90 21.97 18.82
CA GLY A 435 2.03 23.11 19.10
C GLY A 435 1.93 23.43 20.60
N PRO A 436 1.00 24.31 20.98
CA PRO A 436 0.71 24.57 22.39
C PRO A 436 0.22 23.32 23.13
N THR A 437 0.31 23.36 24.45
CA THR A 437 -0.31 22.38 25.34
C THR A 437 -1.31 23.10 26.25
N ASP A 438 -2.57 22.70 26.16
CA ASP A 438 -3.64 23.26 26.97
C ASP A 438 -4.09 22.27 28.05
N LYS A 439 -4.72 22.79 29.11
CA LYS A 439 -5.40 22.00 30.12
C LYS A 439 -6.82 22.51 30.28
N GLN A 440 -7.79 21.62 30.21
CA GLN A 440 -9.20 21.95 30.43
C GLN A 440 -9.79 21.05 31.50
N ASN A 441 -10.42 21.67 32.50
CA ASN A 441 -11.23 20.94 33.47
C ASN A 441 -12.69 21.01 33.02
N THR A 442 -13.32 19.84 32.93
CA THR A 442 -14.71 19.72 32.48
C THR A 442 -15.70 20.29 33.49
N LYS A 443 -15.39 20.31 34.80
CA LYS A 443 -16.21 20.91 35.89
C LYS A 443 -17.71 20.56 35.79
N GLY A 444 -18.05 19.29 35.76
CA GLY A 444 -19.40 18.80 35.56
C GLY A 444 -19.84 18.67 34.08
N ARG A 445 -19.07 19.16 33.10
CA ARG A 445 -19.43 19.05 31.67
C ARG A 445 -19.03 17.70 31.07
N ALA A 446 -19.84 17.19 30.16
CA ALA A 446 -19.52 15.95 29.42
C ALA A 446 -18.71 16.21 28.14
N GLU A 447 -18.08 17.38 28.01
CA GLU A 447 -17.43 17.81 26.77
C GLU A 447 -16.14 18.61 27.03
N VAL A 448 -15.16 18.45 26.13
CA VAL A 448 -13.94 19.26 26.04
C VAL A 448 -13.98 20.05 24.72
N SER A 449 -13.92 21.38 24.79
CA SER A 449 -13.93 22.23 23.60
C SER A 449 -12.53 22.30 22.98
N LEU A 450 -12.41 21.92 21.71
CA LEU A 450 -11.15 21.93 20.97
C LEU A 450 -11.20 23.02 19.92
N LYS A 451 -10.21 23.92 19.92
CA LYS A 451 -10.03 24.94 18.88
C LYS A 451 -8.62 24.86 18.34
N ALA A 452 -8.47 24.60 17.05
CA ALA A 452 -7.16 24.51 16.42
C ALA A 452 -6.38 25.83 16.58
N PRO A 453 -5.06 25.79 16.86
CA PRO A 453 -4.26 27.00 17.07
C PRO A 453 -4.16 27.95 15.87
N GLY A 454 -4.46 27.47 14.66
CA GLY A 454 -4.44 28.28 13.43
C GLY A 454 -5.23 27.63 12.30
N LYS A 455 -5.12 28.21 11.08
CA LYS A 455 -5.86 27.78 9.87
C LYS A 455 -5.24 26.59 9.12
N GLY A 456 -4.05 26.15 9.53
CA GLY A 456 -3.33 25.04 8.91
C GLY A 456 -3.82 23.66 9.33
N ASN A 457 -3.05 22.62 9.01
CA ASN A 457 -3.33 21.26 9.45
C ASN A 457 -2.87 21.07 10.91
N TRP A 458 -3.77 20.62 11.78
CA TRP A 458 -3.48 20.41 13.21
C TRP A 458 -3.97 19.05 13.70
N CYS A 459 -3.20 18.42 14.56
CA CYS A 459 -3.63 17.24 15.32
C CYS A 459 -3.61 17.56 16.82
N ALA A 460 -4.68 17.22 17.54
CA ALA A 460 -4.77 17.26 18.98
C ALA A 460 -4.75 15.85 19.56
N VAL A 461 -3.92 15.63 20.58
CA VAL A 461 -4.02 14.45 21.45
C VAL A 461 -4.59 14.89 22.80
N VAL A 462 -5.76 14.36 23.15
CA VAL A 462 -6.50 14.69 24.39
C VAL A 462 -6.43 13.50 25.34
N LYS A 463 -5.84 13.66 26.53
CA LYS A 463 -5.70 12.60 27.55
C LYS A 463 -5.63 13.10 28.97
#